data_AF-A0A941PFC2-F1
#
_entry.id   AF-A0A941PFC2-F1
#
_cell.length_a   1.000
_cell.length_b   1.000
_cell.length_c   1.000
_cell.angle_alpha   90.00
_cell.angle_beta   90.00
_cell.angle_gamma   90.00
#
_symmetry.space_group_name_H-M   'P 1'
#
loop_
_entity.id
_entity.type
_entity.pdbx_description
1 polymer ?
#
loop_
_entity_poly.entity_id
_entity_poly.type
_entity_poly.pdbx_seq_one_letter_code
_entity_poly.pdbx_strand_id
1 'polypeptide(L)'
;MNLIKTAVFPVAGLGTRFLPVTKTGPKEMLPIVDKPLVQYVVEEALAAGIEQLIFVTNNSKYAIEDYFDRQHEYERRLEQQGKLVELEMVRNIVPSYASVVYIRQSNPAGLGDAV
;
A
#
# COMPACT_ATOMS: atom_id res chain seq x y z
N MET A 1 27.56 -10.48 -0.57
CA MET A 1 26.47 -9.73 -1.25
C MET A 1 25.66 -9.05 -0.17
N ASN A 2 25.42 -7.74 -0.27
CA ASN A 2 24.46 -7.09 0.61
C ASN A 2 23.05 -7.54 0.20
N LEU A 3 22.30 -8.08 1.15
CA LEU A 3 20.90 -8.45 0.94
C LEU A 3 20.10 -7.15 0.78
N ILE A 4 19.36 -7.02 -0.31
CA ILE A 4 18.42 -5.92 -0.51
C ILE A 4 17.22 -6.20 0.40
N LYS A 5 16.93 -5.30 1.34
CA LYS A 5 15.86 -5.47 2.33
C LYS A 5 14.79 -4.39 2.29
N THR A 6 14.98 -3.36 1.49
CA THR A 6 14.11 -2.18 1.43
C THR A 6 13.65 -1.94 0.00
N ALA A 7 12.36 -1.68 -0.18
CA ALA A 7 11.77 -1.24 -1.45
C ALA A 7 11.07 0.10 -1.26
N VAL A 8 11.23 0.99 -2.25
CA VAL A 8 10.60 2.31 -2.29
C VAL A 8 9.48 2.31 -3.33
N PHE A 9 8.31 2.80 -2.96
CA PHE A 9 7.09 2.87 -3.76
C PHE A 9 6.67 4.34 -3.95
N PRO A 10 7.08 4.99 -5.06
CA PRO A 10 6.65 6.34 -5.39
C PRO A 10 5.18 6.35 -5.85
N VAL A 11 4.27 6.79 -4.97
CA VAL A 11 2.81 6.75 -5.16
C VAL A 11 2.15 8.14 -5.09
N ALA A 12 2.95 9.21 -5.04
CA ALA A 12 2.50 10.61 -4.97
C ALA A 12 1.92 11.19 -6.29
N GLY A 13 1.85 10.40 -7.37
CA GLY A 13 1.40 10.89 -8.68
C GLY A 13 -0.12 11.16 -8.76
N LEU A 14 -0.53 12.20 -9.49
CA LEU A 14 -1.96 12.57 -9.65
C LEU A 14 -2.79 11.58 -10.49
N GLY A 15 -2.15 10.72 -11.29
CA GLY A 15 -2.87 9.71 -12.08
C GLY A 15 -3.75 10.25 -13.19
N THR A 16 -3.38 11.37 -13.82
CA THR A 16 -4.18 12.07 -14.84
C THR A 16 -4.54 11.22 -16.07
N ARG A 17 -3.74 10.19 -16.38
CA ARG A 17 -4.02 9.23 -17.46
C ARG A 17 -5.21 8.31 -17.19
N PHE A 18 -5.68 8.25 -15.95
CA PHE A 18 -6.78 7.39 -15.50
C PHE A 18 -8.01 8.21 -15.06
N LEU A 19 -8.09 9.47 -15.48
CA LEU A 19 -9.30 10.27 -15.30
C LEU A 19 -10.48 9.65 -16.09
N PRO A 20 -11.73 9.73 -15.58
CA PRO A 20 -12.14 10.46 -14.38
C PRO A 20 -11.95 9.69 -13.07
N VAL A 21 -11.58 8.40 -13.10
CA VAL A 21 -11.59 7.51 -11.93
C VAL A 21 -10.62 8.01 -10.85
N THR A 22 -9.47 8.54 -11.25
CA THR A 22 -8.46 9.08 -10.32
C THR A 22 -8.78 10.47 -9.77
N LYS A 23 -9.94 11.05 -10.10
CA LYS A 23 -10.35 12.35 -9.55
C LYS A 23 -10.54 12.28 -8.03
N THR A 24 -10.99 11.14 -7.50
CA THR A 24 -11.34 10.96 -6.08
C THR A 24 -10.48 9.92 -5.36
N GLY A 25 -9.59 9.24 -6.07
CA GLY A 25 -8.78 8.18 -5.48
C GLY A 25 -7.44 7.95 -6.20
N PRO A 26 -6.50 7.23 -5.54
CA PRO A 26 -5.21 6.91 -6.15
C PRO A 26 -5.37 5.96 -7.34
N LYS A 27 -4.53 6.12 -8.38
CA LYS A 27 -4.47 5.10 -9.45
C LYS A 27 -3.96 3.76 -8.90
N GLU A 28 -3.13 3.81 -7.87
CA GLU A 28 -2.55 2.66 -7.16
C GLU A 28 -3.61 1.79 -6.46
N MET A 29 -4.77 2.39 -6.15
CA MET A 29 -5.90 1.72 -5.49
C MET A 29 -6.93 1.20 -6.49
N LEU A 30 -6.70 1.34 -7.79
CA LEU A 30 -7.60 0.73 -8.79
C LEU A 30 -7.55 -0.79 -8.65
N PRO A 31 -8.70 -1.46 -8.50
CA PRO A 31 -8.72 -2.91 -8.29
C PRO A 31 -8.43 -3.66 -9.60
N ILE A 32 -7.60 -4.69 -9.51
CA ILE A 32 -7.60 -5.80 -10.46
C ILE A 32 -8.31 -6.95 -9.76
N VAL A 33 -9.53 -7.25 -10.23
CA VAL A 33 -10.45 -8.20 -9.58
C VAL A 33 -10.83 -7.70 -8.18
N ASP A 34 -10.19 -8.18 -7.12
CA ASP A 34 -10.52 -7.93 -5.71
C ASP A 34 -9.38 -7.25 -4.93
N LYS A 35 -8.25 -6.99 -5.58
CA LYS A 35 -7.02 -6.47 -4.97
C LYS A 35 -6.55 -5.19 -5.66
N PRO A 36 -6.14 -4.14 -4.92
CA PRO A 36 -5.61 -2.93 -5.54
C PRO A 36 -4.27 -3.18 -6.23
N LEU A 37 -3.99 -2.44 -7.31
CA LEU A 37 -2.74 -2.52 -8.08
C LEU A 37 -1.48 -2.53 -7.19
N VAL A 38 -1.44 -1.67 -6.18
CA VAL A 38 -0.28 -1.54 -5.29
C VAL A 38 0.03 -2.80 -4.47
N GLN A 39 -0.99 -3.58 -4.10
CA GLN A 39 -0.79 -4.81 -3.33
C GLN A 39 -0.01 -5.86 -4.14
N TYR A 40 -0.24 -5.95 -5.46
CA TYR A 40 0.50 -6.88 -6.31
C TYR A 40 2.00 -6.57 -6.32
N VAL A 41 2.37 -5.28 -6.38
CA VAL A 41 3.77 -4.85 -6.37
C VAL A 41 4.41 -5.06 -5.00
N VAL A 42 3.64 -4.88 -3.92
CA VAL A 42 4.10 -5.18 -2.56
C VAL A 42 4.33 -6.68 -2.38
N GLU A 43 3.42 -7.53 -2.83
CA GLU A 43 3.58 -8.98 -2.78
C GLU A 43 4.79 -9.46 -3.59
N GLU A 44 5.05 -8.86 -4.75
CA GLU A 44 6.25 -9.11 -5.54
C GLU A 44 7.53 -8.75 -4.75
N ALA A 45 7.55 -7.58 -4.11
CA ALA A 45 8.68 -7.16 -3.28
C ALA A 45 8.90 -8.11 -2.08
N LEU A 46 7.83 -8.49 -1.37
CA LEU A 46 7.88 -9.41 -0.25
C LEU A 46 8.40 -10.80 -0.68
N ALA A 47 7.93 -11.30 -1.83
CA ALA A 47 8.42 -12.55 -2.40
C ALA A 47 9.91 -12.50 -2.79
N ALA A 48 10.43 -11.32 -3.11
CA ALA A 48 11.85 -11.08 -3.35
C ALA A 48 12.70 -10.97 -2.06
N GLY A 49 12.09 -11.09 -0.88
CA GLY A 49 12.77 -11.05 0.43
C GLY A 49 12.95 -9.64 1.01
N ILE A 50 12.21 -8.65 0.50
CA ILE A 50 12.11 -7.31 1.08
C ILE A 50 11.33 -7.38 2.40
N GLU A 51 11.79 -6.64 3.40
CA GLU A 51 11.19 -6.59 4.74
C GLU A 51 10.73 -5.16 5.09
N GLN A 52 11.25 -4.14 4.39
CA GLN A 52 10.88 -2.75 4.61
C GLN A 52 10.27 -2.14 3.36
N LEU A 53 9.01 -1.73 3.48
CA LEU A 53 8.22 -1.12 2.42
C LEU A 53 8.11 0.38 2.69
N ILE A 54 8.72 1.21 1.86
CA ILE A 54 8.70 2.68 2.00
C ILE A 54 7.77 3.26 0.93
N PHE A 55 6.65 3.84 1.33
CA PHE A 55 5.73 4.53 0.43
C PHE A 55 6.04 6.03 0.42
N VAL A 56 6.36 6.56 -0.76
CA VAL A 56 6.51 8.00 -0.98
C VAL A 56 5.20 8.54 -1.52
N THR A 57 4.45 9.18 -0.63
CA THR A 57 3.03 9.54 -0.77
C THR A 57 2.84 11.07 -0.77
N ASN A 58 1.60 11.54 -0.81
CA ASN A 58 1.25 12.95 -0.60
C ASN A 58 -0.08 13.08 0.16
N ASN A 59 -0.53 14.30 0.42
CA ASN A 59 -1.72 14.57 1.23
C ASN A 59 -3.04 14.02 0.65
N SER A 60 -3.13 13.71 -0.64
CA SER A 60 -4.34 13.18 -1.28
C SER A 60 -4.38 11.64 -1.38
N LYS A 61 -3.43 10.95 -0.75
CA LYS A 61 -3.19 9.51 -0.90
C LYS A 61 -3.38 8.69 0.37
N TYR A 62 -4.18 9.20 1.32
CA TYR A 62 -4.52 8.52 2.58
C TYR A 62 -5.07 7.09 2.36
N ALA A 63 -5.79 6.85 1.26
CA ALA A 63 -6.34 5.52 0.96
C ALA A 63 -5.28 4.42 0.78
N ILE A 64 -4.03 4.79 0.43
CA ILE A 64 -2.92 3.82 0.39
C ILE A 64 -2.44 3.52 1.81
N GLU A 65 -2.26 4.56 2.63
CA GLU A 65 -1.86 4.43 4.04
C GLU A 65 -2.88 3.57 4.81
N ASP A 66 -4.17 3.90 4.69
CA ASP A 66 -5.27 3.18 5.35
C ASP A 66 -5.38 1.70 4.94
N TYR A 67 -4.94 1.35 3.73
CA TYR A 67 -5.02 -0.02 3.21
C TYR A 67 -3.92 -0.92 3.78
N PHE A 68 -2.71 -0.40 3.93
CA PHE A 68 -1.57 -1.15 4.49
C PHE A 68 -1.46 -1.04 6.02
N ASP A 69 -2.18 -0.09 6.63
CA ASP A 69 -2.27 0.06 8.07
C ASP A 69 -3.21 -0.95 8.72
N ARG A 70 -2.87 -1.30 9.96
CA ARG A 70 -3.62 -2.28 10.73
C ARG A 70 -4.87 -1.66 11.37
N GLN A 71 -6.04 -2.15 10.99
CA GLN A 71 -7.32 -1.65 11.51
C GLN A 71 -7.87 -2.53 12.65
N HIS A 72 -7.37 -2.33 13.87
CA HIS A 72 -7.72 -3.16 15.03
C HIS A 72 -9.23 -3.23 15.34
N GLU A 73 -9.98 -2.15 15.11
CA GLU A 73 -11.43 -2.19 15.31
C GLU A 73 -12.12 -3.05 14.25
N TYR A 74 -11.70 -2.96 13.00
CA TYR A 74 -12.23 -3.75 11.90
C TYR A 74 -11.95 -5.24 12.09
N GLU A 75 -10.71 -5.60 12.45
CA GLU A 75 -10.33 -6.96 12.80
C GLU A 75 -11.18 -7.53 13.95
N ARG A 76 -11.35 -6.77 15.04
CA ARG A 76 -12.17 -7.21 16.19
C ARG A 76 -13.62 -7.46 15.80
N ARG A 77 -14.19 -6.63 14.91
CA ARG A 77 -15.56 -6.83 14.42
C ARG A 77 -15.67 -8.11 13.58
N LEU A 78 -14.71 -8.40 12.71
CA LEU A 78 -14.69 -9.65 11.93
C LEU A 78 -14.57 -10.88 12.84
N GLU A 79 -13.70 -10.80 13.84
CA GLU A 79 -13.50 -11.86 14.83
C GLU A 79 -14.77 -12.13 15.64
N GLN A 80 -15.44 -11.08 16.15
CA GLN A 80 -16.72 -11.19 16.86
C GLN A 80 -17.84 -11.77 15.99
N GLN A 81 -17.80 -11.51 14.68
CA GLN A 81 -18.76 -12.06 13.71
C GLN A 81 -18.42 -13.49 13.26
N GLY A 82 -17.29 -14.07 13.71
CA GLY A 82 -16.83 -15.39 13.29
C GLY A 82 -16.33 -15.44 11.84
N LYS A 83 -16.03 -14.29 11.23
CA LYS A 83 -15.55 -14.15 9.84
C LYS A 83 -14.04 -14.38 9.75
N LEU A 84 -13.62 -15.61 10.02
CA LEU A 84 -12.20 -15.95 10.17
C LEU A 84 -11.42 -15.87 8.86
N VAL A 85 -12.05 -16.19 7.73
CA VAL A 85 -11.42 -16.12 6.40
C VAL A 85 -11.11 -14.67 6.03
N GLU A 86 -12.08 -13.77 6.20
CA GLU A 86 -11.90 -12.34 5.93
C GLU A 86 -10.93 -11.69 6.91
N LEU A 87 -10.94 -12.12 8.18
CA LEU A 87 -9.98 -11.67 9.18
C LEU A 87 -8.54 -12.03 8.79
N GLU A 88 -8.34 -13.26 8.29
CA GLU A 88 -7.04 -13.69 7.78
C GLU A 88 -6.61 -12.91 6.54
N MET A 89 -7.52 -12.64 5.60
CA MET A 89 -7.25 -11.82 4.43
C MET A 89 -6.75 -10.42 4.81
N VAL A 90 -7.41 -9.76 5.78
CA VAL A 90 -7.03 -8.41 6.24
C VAL A 90 -5.69 -8.43 6.98
N ARG A 91 -5.46 -9.44 7.84
CA ARG A 91 -4.20 -9.57 8.59
C ARG A 91 -3.00 -9.87 7.68
N ASN A 92 -3.23 -10.50 6.53
CA ASN A 92 -2.18 -10.89 5.60
C ASN A 92 -1.88 -9.84 4.51
N ILE A 93 -2.54 -8.67 4.52
CA ILE A 93 -2.21 -7.56 3.61
C ILE A 93 -0.72 -7.20 3.73
N VAL A 94 -0.24 -7.09 4.98
CA VAL A 94 1.19 -6.94 5.32
C VAL A 94 1.57 -8.06 6.29
N PRO A 95 2.43 -9.01 5.88
CA PRO A 95 2.91 -10.06 6.78
C PRO A 95 3.65 -9.48 7.99
N SER A 96 3.60 -10.18 9.13
CA SER A 96 4.17 -9.70 10.41
C SER A 96 5.68 -9.45 10.41
N TYR A 97 6.42 -10.03 9.47
CA TYR A 97 7.87 -9.81 9.32
C TYR A 97 8.19 -8.53 8.55
N ALA A 98 7.21 -7.95 7.86
CA ALA A 98 7.39 -6.75 7.06
C ALA A 98 6.96 -5.50 7.83
N SER A 99 7.64 -4.40 7.56
CA SER A 99 7.34 -3.07 8.11
C SER A 99 7.00 -2.09 7.00
N VAL A 100 6.06 -1.20 7.28
CA VAL A 100 5.62 -0.15 6.36
C VAL A 100 6.02 1.21 6.92
N VAL A 101 6.58 2.06 6.06
CA VAL A 101 6.97 3.44 6.37
C VAL A 101 6.38 4.36 5.31
N TYR A 102 5.84 5.49 5.74
CA TYR A 102 5.31 6.51 4.84
C TYR A 102 6.16 7.78 4.90
N ILE A 103 6.52 8.30 3.75
CA ILE A 103 7.24 9.57 3.59
C ILE A 103 6.39 10.46 2.68
N ARG A 104 6.13 11.70 3.11
CA ARG A 104 5.36 12.65 2.30
C ARG A 104 6.27 13.45 1.39
N GLN A 105 6.00 13.39 0.09
CA GLN A 105 6.59 14.26 -0.90
C GLN A 105 5.82 15.59 -0.93
N SER A 106 6.50 16.70 -0.66
CA SER A 106 5.87 18.02 -0.54
C SER A 106 5.27 18.50 -1.86
N ASN A 107 5.93 18.22 -2.98
CA ASN A 107 5.50 18.59 -4.34
C ASN A 107 5.72 17.41 -5.30
N PRO A 108 4.88 17.25 -6.36
CA PRO A 108 5.06 16.20 -7.35
C PRO A 108 6.19 16.55 -8.33
N ALA A 109 7.43 16.59 -7.83
CA ALA A 109 8.64 16.98 -8.59
C ALA A 109 9.21 15.84 -9.45
N GLY A 110 8.47 14.75 -9.61
CA GLY A 110 8.85 13.61 -10.44
C GLY A 110 9.50 12.48 -9.65
N LEU A 111 9.91 11.43 -10.37
CA LEU A 111 10.42 10.20 -9.78
C LEU A 111 11.76 10.40 -9.06
N GLY A 112 12.66 11.20 -9.62
CA GLY A 112 14.00 11.41 -9.04
C GLY A 112 13.98 12.16 -7.70
N ASP A 113 12.97 12.98 -7.42
CA ASP A 113 12.76 13.62 -6.11
C ASP A 113 12.10 12.67 -5.10
N ALA A 114 11.39 11.65 -5.59
CA ALA A 114 10.72 10.67 -4.75
C ALA A 114 11.65 9.54 -4.28
N VAL A 115 12.84 9.37 -4.87
CA VAL A 115 13.82 8.32 -4.53
C VAL A 115 14.93 8.93 -3.69
#